data_AF-A0A7I8MSC9-F1
#
_entry.id   AF-A0A7I8MSC9-F1
#
_cell.length_a   1.000
_cell.length_b   1.000
_cell.length_c   1.000
_cell.angle_alpha   90.00
_cell.angle_beta   90.00
_cell.angle_gamma   90.00
#
_symmetry.space_group_name_H-M   'P 1'
#
loop_
_entity.id
_entity.type
_entity.pdbx_description
1 polymer ?
#
loop_
_entity_poly.entity_id
_entity_poly.type
_entity_poly.pdbx_seq_one_letter_code
_entity_poly.pdbx_strand_id
1 'polypeptide(L)'
;MTPDLKGIVIIVGNYGSGKTEVAINLAVASHAEGVAGVRIADLDLVNPYFRTREARHQLHRLGIDVVLPPEKYLHADLPILSPDVAGMIKQPGPLNILDVGGDHVGANVLAAVADAFGDKPPQMLQVVNPYRPFTETVAGCMKIRREIEAAAKLDMTGIVGNANLIDETDVNVIYEGHRFVQRFSRESGLPVAFVTADVGLMTDLDPDRLACPVLPIRRQLVPPWGRSANLAAG
;
A
#
# COMPACT_ATOMS: atom_id res chain seq x y z
N MET A 1 8.77 -15.09 -2.98
CA MET A 1 7.40 -15.44 -2.56
C MET A 1 6.65 -14.14 -2.33
N THR A 2 5.48 -13.97 -2.96
CA THR A 2 4.59 -12.82 -2.77
C THR A 2 3.81 -13.00 -1.45
N PRO A 3 3.40 -11.91 -0.77
CA PRO A 3 2.57 -12.01 0.43
C PRO A 3 1.18 -12.64 0.15
N ASP A 4 0.78 -13.65 0.94
CA ASP A 4 -0.57 -14.25 0.91
C ASP A 4 -1.54 -13.40 1.76
N LEU A 5 -2.26 -12.47 1.11
CA LEU A 5 -3.24 -11.59 1.74
C LEU A 5 -4.64 -11.83 1.15
N LYS A 6 -5.68 -11.75 1.99
CA LYS A 6 -7.06 -12.09 1.61
C LYS A 6 -8.07 -11.12 2.20
N GLY A 7 -9.27 -11.09 1.62
CA GLY A 7 -10.36 -10.26 2.11
C GLY A 7 -10.07 -8.78 1.85
N ILE A 8 -9.96 -7.99 2.91
CA ILE A 8 -9.77 -6.53 2.82
C ILE A 8 -8.40 -6.16 3.36
N VAL A 9 -7.57 -5.57 2.51
CA VAL A 9 -6.23 -5.06 2.84
C VAL A 9 -6.24 -3.55 2.71
N ILE A 10 -5.86 -2.85 3.77
CA ILE A 10 -5.76 -1.40 3.80
C ILE A 10 -4.29 -1.02 3.80
N ILE A 11 -3.87 -0.24 2.80
CA ILE A 11 -2.49 0.25 2.68
C ILE A 11 -2.46 1.70 3.18
N VAL A 12 -1.72 1.94 4.26
CA VAL A 12 -1.57 3.24 4.94
C VAL A 12 -0.11 3.54 5.28
N GLY A 13 0.19 4.74 5.77
CA GLY A 13 1.55 5.17 6.11
C GLY A 13 1.85 6.59 5.65
N ASN A 14 3.02 7.10 6.04
CA ASN A 14 3.38 8.50 5.85
C ASN A 14 3.38 8.94 4.38
N TYR A 15 3.29 10.25 4.13
CA TYR A 15 3.49 10.81 2.80
C TYR A 15 4.87 10.41 2.24
N GLY A 16 4.91 10.06 0.95
CA GLY A 16 6.15 9.64 0.28
C GLY A 16 6.67 8.24 0.65
N SER A 17 5.98 7.48 1.52
CA SER A 17 6.39 6.11 1.88
C SER A 17 6.18 5.07 0.77
N GLY A 18 5.49 5.44 -0.32
CA GLY A 18 5.25 4.59 -1.50
C GLY A 18 4.00 3.71 -1.46
N LYS A 19 3.03 4.02 -0.59
CA LYS A 19 1.74 3.31 -0.45
C LYS A 19 1.07 2.92 -1.76
N THR A 20 0.81 3.89 -2.63
CA THR A 20 0.13 3.67 -3.91
C THR A 20 0.90 2.69 -4.80
N GLU A 21 2.22 2.80 -4.85
CA GLU A 21 3.06 1.88 -5.63
C GLU A 21 3.01 0.46 -5.04
N VAL A 22 3.03 0.34 -3.70
CA VAL A 22 2.82 -0.94 -2.99
C VAL A 22 1.45 -1.54 -3.33
N ALA A 23 0.39 -0.74 -3.25
CA ALA A 23 -0.98 -1.19 -3.49
C ALA A 23 -1.17 -1.70 -4.93
N ILE A 24 -0.66 -0.96 -5.92
CA ILE A 24 -0.70 -1.35 -7.34
C ILE A 24 0.04 -2.67 -7.55
N ASN A 25 1.30 -2.77 -7.09
CA ASN A 25 2.11 -3.96 -7.35
C ASN A 25 1.60 -5.17 -6.55
N LEU A 26 1.01 -4.97 -5.37
CA LEU A 26 0.35 -6.04 -4.63
C LEU A 26 -0.83 -6.61 -5.41
N ALA A 27 -1.65 -5.75 -6.02
CA ALA A 27 -2.77 -6.18 -6.85
C ALA A 27 -2.30 -7.01 -8.05
N VAL A 28 -1.25 -6.54 -8.73
CA VAL A 28 -0.66 -7.21 -9.90
C VAL A 28 -0.05 -8.55 -9.52
N ALA A 29 0.76 -8.61 -8.46
CA ALA A 29 1.42 -9.83 -8.03
C ALA A 29 0.39 -10.88 -7.57
N SER A 30 -0.62 -10.48 -6.80
CA SER A 30 -1.69 -11.39 -6.36
C SER A 30 -2.51 -11.94 -7.53
N HIS A 31 -2.82 -11.09 -8.51
CA HIS A 31 -3.50 -11.53 -9.73
C HIS A 31 -2.65 -12.53 -10.53
N ALA A 32 -1.35 -12.25 -10.68
CA ALA A 32 -0.42 -13.14 -11.38
C ALA A 32 -0.26 -14.50 -10.68
N GLU A 33 -0.42 -14.56 -9.36
CA GLU A 33 -0.46 -15.80 -8.57
C GLU A 33 -1.83 -16.52 -8.61
N GLY A 34 -2.79 -16.01 -9.38
CA GLY A 34 -4.07 -16.67 -9.63
C GLY A 34 -5.19 -16.28 -8.66
N VAL A 35 -5.02 -15.23 -7.85
CA VAL A 35 -6.13 -14.68 -7.05
C VAL A 35 -7.18 -14.11 -8.00
N ALA A 36 -8.34 -14.76 -8.05
CA ALA A 36 -9.44 -14.34 -8.91
C ALA A 36 -10.09 -13.06 -8.37
N GLY A 37 -10.44 -12.14 -9.28
CA GLY A 37 -11.24 -10.95 -8.94
C GLY A 37 -10.55 -10.00 -7.94
N VAL A 38 -9.25 -9.78 -8.08
CA VAL A 38 -8.52 -8.75 -7.32
C VAL A 38 -9.11 -7.37 -7.65
N ARG A 39 -9.41 -6.59 -6.61
CA ARG A 39 -9.93 -5.22 -6.75
C ARG A 39 -9.07 -4.24 -5.96
N ILE A 40 -8.91 -3.03 -6.47
CA ILE A 40 -8.20 -1.94 -5.80
C ILE A 40 -9.03 -0.65 -5.81
N ALA A 41 -9.10 0.06 -4.68
CA ALA A 41 -9.79 1.34 -4.55
C ALA A 41 -8.82 2.49 -4.23
N ASP A 42 -8.95 3.60 -4.96
CA ASP A 42 -8.22 4.86 -4.71
C ASP A 42 -9.00 5.72 -3.70
N LEU A 43 -8.52 5.76 -2.45
CA LEU A 43 -9.12 6.57 -1.38
C LEU A 43 -8.24 7.77 -0.98
N ASP A 44 -7.10 7.98 -1.64
CA ASP A 44 -6.31 9.19 -1.44
C ASP A 44 -7.08 10.38 -2.03
N LEU A 45 -7.45 11.33 -1.19
CA LEU A 45 -8.16 12.56 -1.59
C LEU A 45 -7.21 13.76 -1.73
N VAL A 46 -5.97 13.65 -1.26
CA VAL A 46 -5.06 14.80 -1.12
C VAL A 46 -4.00 14.87 -2.22
N ASN A 47 -3.42 13.76 -2.67
CA ASN A 47 -2.30 13.82 -3.62
C ASN A 47 -2.76 14.02 -5.08
N PRO A 48 -2.59 15.19 -5.73
CA PRO A 48 -3.20 15.39 -7.06
C PRO A 48 -2.50 14.65 -8.20
N TYR A 49 -1.27 14.13 -8.01
CA TYR A 49 -0.42 13.67 -9.11
C TYR A 49 -0.08 12.17 -9.09
N PHE A 50 0.14 11.58 -7.91
CA PHE A 50 0.62 10.20 -7.82
C PHE A 50 -0.42 9.32 -7.12
N ARG A 51 -1.45 8.93 -7.87
CA ARG A 51 -2.56 8.10 -7.39
C ARG A 51 -2.72 6.82 -8.18
N THR A 52 -3.43 5.85 -7.60
CA THR A 52 -3.76 4.57 -8.22
C THR A 52 -4.39 4.74 -9.61
N ARG A 53 -5.17 5.82 -9.83
CA ARG A 53 -5.79 6.16 -11.12
C ARG A 53 -4.82 6.28 -12.30
N GLU A 54 -3.54 6.58 -12.07
CA GLU A 54 -2.53 6.69 -13.13
C GLU A 54 -2.23 5.30 -13.74
N ALA A 55 -2.35 4.24 -12.94
CA ALA A 55 -2.16 2.86 -13.39
C ALA A 55 -3.44 2.18 -13.91
N ARG A 56 -4.61 2.86 -13.88
CA ARG A 56 -5.93 2.24 -14.18
C ARG A 56 -5.96 1.50 -15.51
N HIS A 57 -5.36 2.07 -16.55
CA HIS A 57 -5.37 1.46 -17.89
C HIS A 57 -4.52 0.18 -17.92
N GLN A 58 -3.40 0.15 -17.20
CA GLN A 58 -2.58 -1.06 -17.09
C GLN A 58 -3.28 -2.13 -16.25
N LEU A 59 -3.87 -1.74 -15.12
CA LEU A 59 -4.60 -2.63 -14.21
C LEU A 59 -5.82 -3.27 -14.88
N HIS A 60 -6.66 -2.49 -15.57
CA HIS A 60 -7.82 -3.03 -16.29
C HIS A 60 -7.43 -4.00 -17.41
N ARG A 61 -6.31 -3.76 -18.12
CA ARG A 61 -5.82 -4.72 -19.13
C ARG A 61 -5.40 -6.05 -18.53
N LEU A 62 -5.00 -6.07 -17.26
CA LEU A 62 -4.72 -7.29 -16.50
C LEU A 62 -5.99 -7.90 -15.89
N GLY A 63 -7.17 -7.32 -16.10
CA GLY A 63 -8.41 -7.81 -15.49
C GLY A 63 -8.55 -7.48 -14.00
N ILE A 64 -7.74 -6.55 -13.48
CA ILE A 64 -7.87 -6.02 -12.11
C ILE A 64 -8.94 -4.92 -12.12
N ASP A 65 -9.89 -5.03 -11.21
CA ASP A 65 -10.96 -4.05 -11.06
C ASP A 65 -10.45 -2.83 -10.26
N VAL A 66 -10.69 -1.63 -10.76
CA VAL A 66 -10.21 -0.38 -10.17
C VAL A 66 -11.41 0.48 -9.82
N VAL A 67 -11.65 0.62 -8.52
CA VAL A 67 -12.73 1.45 -7.98
C VAL A 67 -12.18 2.86 -7.74
N LEU A 68 -12.65 3.81 -8.55
CA LEU A 68 -12.28 5.22 -8.43
C LEU A 68 -13.47 6.04 -7.91
N PRO A 69 -13.24 7.09 -7.11
CA PRO A 69 -14.29 8.03 -6.76
C PRO A 69 -14.85 8.70 -8.04
N PRO A 70 -16.17 8.98 -8.12
CA PRO A 70 -16.77 9.62 -9.30
C PRO A 70 -16.09 10.95 -9.64
N GLU A 71 -15.95 11.26 -10.94
CA GLU A 71 -15.22 12.44 -11.42
C GLU A 71 -15.68 13.76 -10.76
N LYS A 72 -16.99 13.91 -10.54
CA LYS A 72 -17.59 15.09 -9.88
C LYS A 72 -17.20 15.27 -8.41
N TYR A 73 -16.67 14.24 -7.75
CA TYR A 73 -16.24 14.28 -6.36
C TYR A 73 -14.72 14.29 -6.21
N LEU A 74 -13.97 14.35 -7.31
CA LEU A 74 -12.50 14.44 -7.28
C LEU A 74 -11.98 15.73 -6.63
N HIS A 75 -12.83 16.76 -6.52
CA HIS A 75 -12.51 18.06 -5.96
C HIS A 75 -13.37 18.43 -4.73
N ALA A 76 -14.16 17.49 -4.20
CA ALA A 76 -15.03 17.76 -3.07
C ALA A 76 -14.27 17.56 -1.73
N ASP A 77 -14.36 18.56 -0.84
CA ASP A 77 -13.71 18.57 0.49
C ASP A 77 -14.31 17.56 1.50
N LEU A 78 -15.35 16.83 1.12
CA LEU A 78 -16.03 15.86 1.98
C LEU A 78 -15.52 14.44 1.68
N PRO A 79 -15.29 13.59 2.70
CA PRO A 79 -15.03 12.17 2.53
C PRO A 79 -16.32 11.47 2.07
N ILE A 80 -16.74 11.73 0.83
CA ILE A 80 -17.88 11.06 0.23
C ILE A 80 -17.39 9.69 -0.19
N LEU A 81 -17.76 8.68 0.58
CA LEU A 81 -17.56 7.32 0.13
C LEU A 81 -18.48 7.04 -1.05
N SER A 82 -17.91 6.64 -2.18
CA SER A 82 -18.76 6.21 -3.30
C SER A 82 -19.51 4.93 -2.90
N PRO A 83 -20.74 4.73 -3.40
CA PRO A 83 -21.46 3.46 -3.24
C PRO A 83 -20.63 2.24 -3.66
N ASP A 84 -19.74 2.40 -4.63
CA ASP A 84 -18.86 1.33 -5.13
C ASP A 84 -17.83 0.90 -4.10
N VAL A 85 -17.19 1.84 -3.40
CA VAL A 85 -16.26 1.53 -2.30
C VAL A 85 -17.02 0.86 -1.14
N ALA A 86 -18.21 1.37 -0.79
CA ALA A 86 -19.05 0.75 0.24
C ALA A 86 -19.45 -0.69 -0.15
N GLY A 87 -19.78 -0.92 -1.42
CA GLY A 87 -20.09 -2.25 -1.96
C GLY A 87 -18.88 -3.19 -1.90
N MET A 88 -17.70 -2.70 -2.29
CA MET A 88 -16.44 -3.45 -2.23
C MET A 88 -16.11 -3.90 -0.81
N ILE A 89 -16.37 -3.06 0.21
CA ILE A 89 -16.14 -3.36 1.62
C ILE A 89 -17.21 -4.33 2.16
N LYS A 90 -18.51 -4.07 1.90
CA LYS A 90 -19.62 -4.88 2.41
C LYS A 90 -19.62 -6.30 1.83
N GLN A 91 -19.26 -6.43 0.56
CA GLN A 91 -19.18 -7.70 -0.16
C GLN A 91 -17.76 -7.88 -0.73
N PRO A 92 -16.78 -8.20 0.13
CA PRO A 92 -15.42 -8.38 -0.32
C PRO A 92 -15.28 -9.64 -1.16
N GLY A 93 -14.63 -9.52 -2.32
CA GLY A 93 -14.12 -10.65 -3.08
C GLY A 93 -12.87 -11.26 -2.42
N PRO A 94 -12.12 -12.12 -3.14
CA PRO A 94 -10.94 -12.80 -2.59
C PRO A 94 -9.85 -11.84 -2.08
N LEU A 95 -9.62 -10.72 -2.77
CA LEU A 95 -8.69 -9.68 -2.34
C LEU A 95 -9.18 -8.28 -2.78
N ASN A 96 -9.26 -7.37 -1.80
CA ASN A 96 -9.73 -6.01 -1.96
C ASN A 96 -8.70 -5.09 -1.32
N ILE A 97 -8.03 -4.27 -2.11
CA ILE A 97 -6.96 -3.38 -1.66
C ILE A 97 -7.52 -1.96 -1.59
N LEU A 98 -7.43 -1.34 -0.42
CA LEU A 98 -7.79 0.07 -0.22
C LEU A 98 -6.50 0.89 -0.12
N ASP A 99 -6.20 1.70 -1.14
CA ASP A 99 -5.07 2.63 -1.14
C ASP A 99 -5.50 3.92 -0.44
N VAL A 100 -5.05 4.11 0.79
CA VAL A 100 -5.48 5.23 1.64
C VAL A 100 -4.36 6.26 1.75
N GLY A 101 -4.72 7.53 1.54
CA GLY A 101 -3.83 8.67 1.71
C GLY A 101 -3.14 8.71 3.06
N GLY A 102 -1.92 9.26 3.10
CA GLY A 102 -1.01 9.17 4.25
C GLY A 102 -1.14 10.26 5.31
N ASP A 103 -2.16 11.10 5.20
CA ASP A 103 -2.40 12.22 6.09
C ASP A 103 -3.60 11.96 7.00
N HIS A 104 -3.84 12.89 7.94
CA HIS A 104 -5.02 12.87 8.79
C HIS A 104 -6.33 12.78 7.99
N VAL A 105 -6.35 13.26 6.73
CA VAL A 105 -7.52 13.21 5.85
C VAL A 105 -7.81 11.78 5.41
N GLY A 106 -6.80 11.02 4.95
CA GLY A 106 -6.95 9.62 4.58
C GLY A 106 -7.43 8.73 5.73
N ALA A 107 -6.93 8.96 6.94
CA ALA A 107 -7.38 8.20 8.12
C ALA A 107 -8.84 8.52 8.52
N ASN A 108 -9.32 9.75 8.30
CA ASN A 108 -10.73 10.09 8.52
C ASN A 108 -11.67 9.39 7.52
N VAL A 109 -11.22 9.13 6.29
CA VAL A 109 -11.99 8.32 5.31
C VAL A 109 -12.21 6.91 5.86
N LEU A 110 -11.21 6.32 6.53
CA LEU A 110 -11.35 5.00 7.15
C LEU A 110 -12.37 4.98 8.29
N ALA A 111 -12.40 6.02 9.13
CA ALA A 111 -13.42 6.12 10.18
C ALA A 111 -14.84 6.22 9.60
N ALA A 112 -15.01 6.87 8.45
CA ALA A 112 -16.32 6.96 7.78
C ALA A 112 -16.82 5.62 7.23
N VAL A 113 -15.94 4.61 7.08
CA VAL A 113 -16.29 3.26 6.60
C VAL A 113 -16.14 2.17 7.64
N ALA A 114 -15.79 2.52 8.87
CA ALA A 114 -15.58 1.54 9.93
C ALA A 114 -16.78 0.58 10.07
N ASP A 115 -18.01 1.12 10.04
CA ASP A 115 -19.24 0.34 10.13
C ASP A 115 -19.47 -0.58 8.92
N ALA A 116 -18.91 -0.26 7.75
CA ALA A 116 -19.07 -1.06 6.54
C ALA A 116 -18.30 -2.39 6.61
N PHE A 117 -17.26 -2.48 7.44
CA PHE A 117 -16.51 -3.72 7.66
C PHE A 117 -17.35 -4.80 8.38
N GLY A 118 -18.28 -4.39 9.25
CA GLY A 118 -19.07 -5.33 10.07
C GLY A 118 -18.18 -6.34 10.80
N ASP A 119 -18.49 -7.64 10.68
CA ASP A 119 -17.71 -8.73 11.30
C ASP A 119 -16.46 -9.15 10.49
N LYS A 120 -16.03 -8.34 9.50
CA LYS A 120 -14.92 -8.66 8.59
C LYS A 120 -13.74 -7.72 8.88
N PRO A 121 -12.93 -8.00 9.91
CA PRO A 121 -11.84 -7.10 10.28
C PRO A 121 -10.84 -6.98 9.12
N PRO A 122 -10.48 -5.75 8.70
CA PRO A 122 -9.50 -5.56 7.64
C PRO A 122 -8.07 -5.82 8.11
N GLN A 123 -7.20 -6.22 7.19
CA GLN A 123 -5.76 -6.23 7.39
C GLN A 123 -5.20 -4.83 7.09
N MET A 124 -5.00 -4.01 8.13
CA MET A 124 -4.41 -2.68 7.99
C MET A 124 -2.88 -2.74 8.08
N LEU A 125 -2.21 -2.35 7.00
CA LEU A 125 -0.76 -2.47 6.85
C LEU A 125 -0.08 -1.10 6.72
N GLN A 126 0.91 -0.84 7.59
CA GLN A 126 1.69 0.39 7.56
C GLN A 126 2.89 0.26 6.62
N VAL A 127 2.90 1.02 5.54
CA VAL A 127 4.05 1.17 4.65
C VAL A 127 5.06 2.14 5.26
N VAL A 128 6.25 1.62 5.56
CA VAL A 128 7.36 2.34 6.18
C VAL A 128 8.52 2.44 5.22
N ASN A 129 8.95 3.68 4.95
CA ASN A 129 10.20 3.97 4.27
C ASN A 129 11.11 4.73 5.25
N PRO A 130 12.20 4.12 5.76
CA PRO A 130 13.08 4.78 6.72
C PRO A 130 13.86 5.97 6.14
N TYR A 131 13.83 6.17 4.82
CA TYR A 131 14.50 7.25 4.11
C TYR A 131 13.55 8.40 3.75
N ARG A 132 12.52 8.61 4.57
CA ARG A 132 11.56 9.72 4.43
C ARG A 132 11.43 10.47 5.74
N PRO A 133 11.14 11.79 5.68
CA PRO A 133 10.87 12.59 6.87
C PRO A 133 9.86 11.93 7.80
N PHE A 134 10.09 12.04 9.11
CA PHE A 134 9.25 11.52 10.19
C PHE A 134 9.22 9.99 10.37
N THR A 135 9.80 9.22 9.44
CA THR A 135 9.89 7.75 9.49
C THR A 135 11.33 7.24 9.62
N GLU A 136 12.30 8.12 9.85
CA GLU A 136 13.73 7.78 10.00
C GLU A 136 14.04 7.07 11.32
N THR A 137 13.13 7.13 12.28
CA THR A 137 13.27 6.53 13.61
C THR A 137 12.08 5.64 13.95
N VAL A 138 12.32 4.63 14.78
CA VAL A 138 11.26 3.73 15.26
C VAL A 138 10.20 4.51 16.04
N ALA A 139 10.62 5.48 16.87
CA ALA A 139 9.72 6.37 17.59
C ALA A 139 8.83 7.20 16.64
N GLY A 140 9.38 7.70 15.53
CA GLY A 140 8.62 8.38 14.48
C GLY A 140 7.57 7.48 13.84
N CYS A 141 7.95 6.24 13.49
CA CYS A 141 7.02 5.24 12.95
C CYS A 141 5.90 4.89 13.94
N MET A 142 6.23 4.73 15.23
CA MET A 142 5.25 4.50 16.31
C MET A 142 4.30 5.68 16.49
N LYS A 143 4.79 6.92 16.39
CA LYS A 143 3.96 8.12 16.45
C LYS A 143 2.95 8.13 15.31
N ILE A 144 3.41 7.97 14.07
CA ILE A 144 2.55 7.93 12.87
C ILE A 144 1.53 6.80 12.98
N ARG A 145 1.93 5.63 13.45
CA ARG A 145 1.03 4.50 13.70
C ARG A 145 -0.13 4.92 14.61
N ARG A 146 0.18 5.46 15.79
CA ARG A 146 -0.83 5.87 16.79
C ARG A 146 -1.77 6.94 16.25
N GLU A 147 -1.25 7.89 15.48
CA GLU A 147 -2.05 8.95 14.85
C GLU A 147 -3.04 8.37 13.83
N ILE A 148 -2.59 7.43 12.99
CA ILE A 148 -3.43 6.74 12.02
C ILE A 148 -4.47 5.86 12.71
N GLU A 149 -4.08 5.04 13.68
CA GLU A 149 -5.01 4.16 14.42
C GLU A 149 -6.09 4.97 15.14
N ALA A 150 -5.71 6.08 15.79
CA ALA A 150 -6.66 6.96 16.48
C ALA A 150 -7.66 7.62 15.52
N ALA A 151 -7.19 8.07 14.35
CA ALA A 151 -8.05 8.70 13.35
C ALA A 151 -8.94 7.68 12.62
N ALA A 152 -8.42 6.51 12.28
CA ALA A 152 -9.15 5.46 11.56
C ALA A 152 -10.09 4.64 12.46
N LYS A 153 -9.86 4.65 13.79
CA LYS A 153 -10.51 3.75 14.77
C LYS A 153 -10.33 2.27 14.41
N LEU A 154 -9.16 1.94 13.88
CA LEU A 154 -8.76 0.60 13.48
C LEU A 154 -7.34 0.36 13.97
N ASP A 155 -7.06 -0.87 14.39
CA ASP A 155 -5.71 -1.27 14.80
C ASP A 155 -4.87 -1.69 13.59
N MET A 156 -3.59 -1.32 13.60
CA MET A 156 -2.64 -1.81 12.63
C MET A 156 -2.41 -3.31 12.82
N THR A 157 -2.32 -4.05 11.72
CA THR A 157 -2.17 -5.53 11.74
C THR A 157 -0.79 -5.99 11.26
N GLY A 158 -0.03 -5.12 10.58
CA GLY A 158 1.29 -5.48 10.07
C GLY A 158 2.06 -4.30 9.46
N ILE A 159 3.31 -4.57 9.12
CA ILE A 159 4.26 -3.60 8.56
C ILE A 159 4.68 -4.03 7.16
N VAL A 160 4.76 -3.08 6.24
CA VAL A 160 5.37 -3.23 4.93
C VAL A 160 6.64 -2.41 4.86
N GLY A 161 7.78 -3.07 4.64
CA GLY A 161 9.06 -2.38 4.46
C GLY A 161 9.26 -1.90 3.03
N ASN A 162 9.29 -0.59 2.82
CA ASN A 162 9.58 0.04 1.53
C ASN A 162 10.82 0.92 1.59
N ALA A 163 11.97 0.27 1.74
CA ALA A 163 13.28 0.88 1.81
C ALA A 163 13.72 1.35 0.42
N ASN A 164 13.27 2.55 0.03
CA ASN A 164 13.37 3.03 -1.35
C ASN A 164 13.89 4.47 -1.43
N LEU A 165 14.99 4.64 -2.14
CA LEU A 165 15.63 5.91 -2.52
C LEU A 165 15.43 6.21 -4.02
N ILE A 166 14.41 5.62 -4.64
CA ILE A 166 14.13 5.73 -6.07
C ILE A 166 15.31 5.14 -6.85
N ASP A 167 16.04 5.95 -7.60
CA ASP A 167 17.10 5.49 -8.51
C ASP A 167 18.40 5.14 -7.75
N GLU A 168 18.53 5.55 -6.48
CA GLU A 168 19.66 5.24 -5.60
C GLU A 168 19.43 3.98 -4.74
N THR A 169 18.33 3.27 -4.96
CA THR A 169 18.04 2.04 -4.20
C THR A 169 18.94 0.91 -4.69
N ASP A 170 19.73 0.35 -3.78
CA ASP A 170 20.48 -0.88 -4.01
C ASP A 170 20.10 -1.98 -3.00
N VAL A 171 20.68 -3.17 -3.14
CA VAL A 171 20.44 -4.28 -2.20
C VAL A 171 20.83 -3.97 -0.76
N ASN A 172 21.86 -3.14 -0.53
CA ASN A 172 22.26 -2.78 0.83
C ASN A 172 21.24 -1.85 1.50
N VAL A 173 20.71 -0.89 0.74
CA VAL A 173 19.58 -0.03 1.15
C VAL A 173 18.38 -0.88 1.57
N ILE A 174 18.05 -1.92 0.79
CA ILE A 174 16.96 -2.84 1.13
C ILE A 174 17.26 -3.61 2.44
N TYR A 175 18.46 -4.16 2.59
CA TYR A 175 18.82 -4.89 3.81
C TYR A 175 18.89 -4.00 5.06
N GLU A 176 19.39 -2.77 4.93
CA GLU A 176 19.39 -1.78 6.02
C GLU A 176 17.98 -1.39 6.42
N GLY A 177 17.13 -1.11 5.45
CA GLY A 177 15.73 -0.82 5.69
C GLY A 177 14.99 -2.00 6.31
N HIS A 178 15.27 -3.24 5.88
CA HIS A 178 14.72 -4.43 6.50
C HIS A 178 15.16 -4.55 7.97
N ARG A 179 16.45 -4.35 8.29
CA ARG A 179 16.93 -4.32 9.69
C ARG A 179 16.22 -3.26 10.53
N PHE A 180 15.96 -2.09 9.95
CA PHE A 180 15.18 -1.05 10.61
C PHE A 180 13.75 -1.50 10.89
N VAL A 181 13.06 -2.05 9.88
CA VAL A 181 11.68 -2.52 9.99
C VAL A 181 11.56 -3.67 11.00
N GLN A 182 12.57 -4.54 11.09
CA GLN A 182 12.64 -5.58 12.13
C GLN A 182 12.73 -5.00 13.55
N ARG A 183 13.45 -3.89 13.75
CA ARG A 183 13.44 -3.18 15.05
C ARG A 183 12.05 -2.61 15.35
N PHE A 184 11.43 -1.96 14.37
CA PHE A 184 10.09 -1.41 14.51
C PHE A 184 9.05 -2.50 14.80
N SER A 185 9.12 -3.64 14.12
CA SER A 185 8.28 -4.82 14.37
C SER A 185 8.40 -5.29 15.82
N ARG A 186 9.62 -5.45 16.35
CA ARG A 186 9.82 -5.83 17.76
C ARG A 186 9.23 -4.84 18.76
N GLU A 187 9.39 -3.54 18.53
CA GLU A 187 8.90 -2.51 19.46
C GLU A 187 7.38 -2.32 19.37
N SER A 188 6.81 -2.49 18.18
CA SER A 188 5.39 -2.30 17.91
C SER A 188 4.54 -3.55 18.20
N GLY A 189 5.17 -4.74 18.26
CA GLY A 189 4.49 -6.03 18.33
C GLY A 189 3.82 -6.46 17.02
N LEU A 190 3.98 -5.71 15.93
CA LEU A 190 3.38 -6.02 14.64
C LEU A 190 4.29 -6.91 13.79
N PRO A 191 3.76 -7.90 13.06
CA PRO A 191 4.55 -8.69 12.13
C PRO A 191 4.98 -7.85 10.92
N VAL A 192 6.17 -8.17 10.37
CA VAL A 192 6.56 -7.70 9.04
C VAL A 192 5.83 -8.57 8.02
N ALA A 193 4.81 -8.00 7.36
CA ALA A 193 4.00 -8.72 6.38
C ALA A 193 4.81 -9.05 5.13
N PHE A 194 5.57 -8.07 4.63
CA PHE A 194 6.49 -8.21 3.51
C PHE A 194 7.41 -6.99 3.39
N VAL A 195 8.46 -7.12 2.59
CA VAL A 195 9.24 -5.98 2.09
C VAL A 195 9.06 -5.82 0.59
N THR A 196 9.56 -4.72 0.05
CA THR A 196 9.49 -4.41 -1.37
C THR A 196 10.88 -4.22 -1.94
N ALA A 197 11.02 -4.52 -3.22
CA ALA A 197 12.24 -4.31 -3.97
C ALA A 197 11.89 -4.03 -5.43
N ASP A 198 12.70 -3.21 -6.11
CA ASP A 198 12.58 -3.08 -7.56
C ASP A 198 12.81 -4.45 -8.23
N VAL A 199 12.04 -4.74 -9.27
CA VAL A 199 12.15 -6.00 -10.04
C VAL A 199 13.60 -6.27 -10.50
N GLY A 200 14.36 -5.23 -10.85
CA GLY A 200 15.75 -5.34 -11.27
C GLY A 200 16.74 -5.76 -10.18
N LEU A 201 16.35 -5.67 -8.90
CA LEU A 201 17.19 -6.07 -7.76
C LEU A 201 16.84 -7.47 -7.23
N MET A 202 15.77 -8.09 -7.72
CA MET A 202 15.24 -9.34 -7.17
C MET A 202 16.24 -10.51 -7.22
N THR A 203 17.08 -10.57 -8.24
CA THR A 203 18.10 -11.63 -8.39
C THR A 203 19.29 -11.48 -7.44
N ASP A 204 19.53 -10.27 -6.96
CA ASP A 204 20.66 -9.93 -6.09
C ASP A 204 20.28 -10.00 -4.61
N LEU A 205 18.99 -10.19 -4.31
CA LEU A 205 18.48 -10.35 -2.97
C LEU A 205 18.62 -11.79 -2.48
N ASP A 206 19.18 -11.93 -1.29
CA ASP A 206 19.27 -13.16 -0.52
C ASP A 206 17.99 -13.31 0.32
N PRO A 207 17.13 -14.30 0.00
CA PRO A 207 15.88 -14.52 0.72
C PRO A 207 16.09 -14.83 2.21
N ASP A 208 17.19 -15.50 2.57
CA ASP A 208 17.47 -15.93 3.95
C ASP A 208 17.79 -14.72 4.85
N ARG A 209 18.32 -13.63 4.26
CA ARG A 209 18.58 -12.38 4.98
C ARG A 209 17.32 -11.56 5.27
N LEU A 210 16.26 -11.76 4.49
CA LEU A 210 15.00 -11.03 4.64
C LEU A 210 13.97 -11.83 5.44
N ALA A 211 13.99 -13.17 5.34
CA ALA A 211 13.12 -14.08 6.10
C ALA A 211 11.62 -13.69 6.07
N CYS A 212 11.17 -13.02 5.01
CA CYS A 212 9.79 -12.60 4.77
C CYS A 212 9.53 -12.48 3.26
N PRO A 213 8.25 -12.43 2.83
CA PRO A 213 7.91 -12.22 1.43
C PRO A 213 8.51 -10.91 0.87
N VAL A 214 8.88 -10.93 -0.40
CA VAL A 214 9.37 -9.75 -1.12
C VAL A 214 8.42 -9.48 -2.28
N LEU A 215 7.74 -8.34 -2.24
CA LEU A 215 6.88 -7.87 -3.31
C LEU A 215 7.74 -7.13 -4.35
N PRO A 216 7.85 -7.65 -5.60
CA PRO A 216 8.54 -6.95 -6.67
C PRO A 216 7.77 -5.69 -7.07
N ILE A 217 8.47 -4.59 -7.26
CA ILE A 217 7.93 -3.29 -7.65
C ILE A 217 8.32 -2.98 -9.09
N ARG A 218 7.31 -2.65 -9.90
CA ARG A 218 7.45 -2.10 -11.26
C ARG A 218 6.89 -0.68 -11.26
N ARG A 219 7.76 0.32 -11.10
CA ARG A 219 7.39 1.74 -10.91
C ARG A 219 6.34 2.23 -11.92
N GLN A 220 5.16 2.59 -11.43
CA GLN A 220 4.07 3.17 -12.21
C GLN A 220 3.96 4.69 -12.04
N LEU A 221 4.20 5.16 -10.82
CA LEU A 221 4.06 6.58 -10.47
C LEU A 221 5.35 7.32 -10.82
N VAL A 222 5.41 7.85 -12.04
CA VAL A 222 6.56 8.61 -12.56
C VAL A 222 6.18 10.06 -12.83
N PRO A 223 7.13 11.00 -12.79
CA PRO A 223 6.88 12.37 -13.23
C PRO A 223 6.37 12.41 -14.69
N PRO A 224 5.75 13.52 -15.16
CA PRO A 224 5.16 13.61 -16.51
C PRO A 224 6.12 13.31 -17.67
N TRP A 225 7.43 13.48 -17.44
CA TRP A 225 8.49 13.19 -18.43
C TRP A 225 9.08 11.77 -18.30
N GLY A 226 8.73 11.03 -17.24
CA GLY A 226 9.15 9.66 -17.03
C GLY A 226 8.27 8.67 -17.77
N ARG A 227 8.80 7.46 -18.03
CA ARG A 227 8.02 6.33 -18.56
C ARG A 227 7.73 5.35 -17.43
N SER A 228 6.46 5.02 -17.24
CA SER A 228 6.06 3.96 -16.32
C SER A 228 6.45 2.58 -16.87
N ALA A 229 6.74 1.66 -15.97
CA ALA A 229 7.06 0.28 -16.35
C ALA A 229 5.81 -0.43 -16.91
N ASN A 230 6.02 -1.46 -17.73
CA ASN A 230 4.93 -2.32 -18.17
C ASN A 230 4.61 -3.35 -17.07
N LEU A 231 3.41 -3.27 -16.48
CA LEU A 231 2.99 -4.21 -15.43
C LEU A 231 2.85 -5.66 -15.91
N ALA A 232 2.72 -5.88 -17.22
CA ALA A 232 2.59 -7.22 -17.82
C ALA A 232 3.92 -7.87 -18.22
N ALA A 233 5.05 -7.16 -18.07
CA ALA A 233 6.35 -7.70 -18.46
C ALA A 233 6.84 -8.70 -17.40
N GLY A 234 6.88 -9.99 -17.76
CA GLY A 234 7.43 -11.09 -16.95
C GLY A 234 8.92 -10.96 -16.73
#